data_AF-A0A938E2N3-F1
#
_entry.id   AF-A0A938E2N3-F1
#
_cell.length_a   1.000
_cell.length_b   1.000
_cell.length_c   1.000
_cell.angle_alpha   90.00
_cell.angle_beta   90.00
_cell.angle_gamma   90.00
#
_symmetry.space_group_name_H-M   'P 1'
#
loop_
_entity.id
_entity.type
_entity.pdbx_description
1 polymer ?
#
loop_
_entity_poly.entity_id
_entity_poly.type
_entity_poly.pdbx_seq_one_letter_code
_entity_poly.pdbx_strand_id
1 'polypeptide(L)'
;MIIGDFGFNPGMPGRDWLNGPGVYYLERRLAGEPLDHDPAVAAYGLGVISYALGPDVYVLDLLGLADPVTSHLQLERRGTIAHEKPLPTPWIAARLLAPDGPVVEAELGRPPVFYAQPLDDPRGQRMETRVADARSALRCARLRDFIASYTEPMSTRRVLENFGDAFRYYGFRIPPEPRTARAAMCDERP
;
A
#
# COMPACT_ATOMS: atom_id res chain seq x y z
N MET A 1 21.58 -8.35 18.98
CA MET A 1 20.46 -9.12 18.42
C MET A 1 20.42 -8.81 16.94
N ILE A 2 20.76 -9.79 16.10
CA ILE A 2 20.75 -9.68 14.65
C ILE A 2 19.49 -10.36 14.11
N ILE A 3 19.10 -10.07 12.87
CA ILE A 3 17.82 -10.56 12.34
C ILE A 3 17.71 -12.10 12.27
N GLY A 4 18.86 -12.78 12.16
CA GLY A 4 18.96 -14.24 12.25
C GLY A 4 18.47 -14.79 13.59
N ASP A 5 18.58 -14.03 14.68
CA ASP A 5 18.09 -14.42 16.02
C ASP A 5 16.55 -14.51 16.06
N PHE A 6 15.87 -13.88 15.11
CA PHE A 6 14.43 -13.91 14.93
C PHE A 6 13.98 -14.90 13.84
N GLY A 7 14.91 -15.71 13.30
CA GLY A 7 14.58 -16.71 12.28
C GLY A 7 14.35 -16.15 10.88
N PHE A 8 14.89 -14.97 10.54
CA PHE A 8 14.76 -14.36 9.21
C PHE A 8 15.94 -14.66 8.26
N ASN A 9 16.88 -15.52 8.65
CA ASN A 9 17.87 -16.01 7.70
C ASN A 9 17.18 -16.86 6.61
N PRO A 10 17.74 -16.96 5.39
CA PRO A 10 17.23 -17.89 4.38
C PRO A 10 17.18 -19.33 4.94
N GLY A 11 16.08 -20.05 4.71
CA GLY A 11 15.91 -21.42 5.23
C GLY A 11 15.41 -21.50 6.68
N MET A 12 15.01 -20.37 7.27
CA MET A 12 14.47 -20.31 8.63
C MET A 12 12.99 -19.92 8.63
N PRO A 13 12.21 -20.34 9.65
CA PRO A 13 10.75 -20.22 9.64
C PRO A 13 10.20 -18.80 9.44
N GLY A 14 10.95 -17.77 9.87
CA GLY A 14 10.56 -16.37 9.70
C GLY A 14 10.66 -15.85 8.27
N ARG A 15 11.28 -16.61 7.34
CA ARG A 15 11.47 -16.23 5.94
C ARG A 15 11.03 -17.29 4.92
N ASP A 16 10.93 -18.56 5.31
CA ASP A 16 10.68 -19.67 4.36
C ASP A 16 9.35 -19.61 3.60
N TRP A 17 8.40 -18.82 4.10
CA TRP A 17 7.16 -18.52 3.39
C TRP A 17 7.40 -17.73 2.08
N LEU A 18 8.47 -16.93 2.00
CA LEU A 18 8.89 -16.25 0.77
C LEU A 18 9.70 -17.23 -0.08
N ASN A 19 8.99 -17.99 -0.90
CA ASN A 19 9.51 -19.16 -1.62
C ASN A 19 9.56 -18.99 -3.16
N GLY A 20 9.55 -17.75 -3.65
CA GLY A 20 9.74 -17.45 -5.06
C GLY A 20 8.98 -16.22 -5.53
N PRO A 21 8.80 -16.08 -6.85
CA PRO A 21 7.96 -15.06 -7.46
C PRO A 21 6.52 -15.04 -6.93
N GLY A 22 5.91 -13.88 -6.89
CA GLY A 22 4.50 -13.67 -6.55
C GLY A 22 4.25 -12.50 -5.62
N VAL A 23 2.97 -12.35 -5.28
CA VAL A 23 2.51 -11.37 -4.29
C VAL A 23 2.21 -12.06 -2.98
N TYR A 24 2.74 -11.52 -1.90
CA TYR A 24 2.54 -12.03 -0.55
C TYR A 24 1.82 -10.98 0.30
N TYR A 25 0.80 -11.41 1.03
CA TYR A 25 0.19 -10.63 2.10
C TYR A 25 0.64 -11.23 3.43
N LEU A 26 1.49 -10.49 4.15
CA LEU A 26 2.23 -11.00 5.30
C LEU A 26 3.00 -12.25 4.85
N GLU A 27 2.71 -13.40 5.47
CA GLU A 27 3.38 -14.68 5.18
C GLU A 27 2.64 -15.52 4.13
N ARG A 28 1.53 -15.03 3.58
CA ARG A 28 0.68 -15.78 2.65
C ARG A 28 0.91 -15.34 1.21
N ARG A 29 1.28 -16.27 0.33
CA ARG A 29 1.25 -16.07 -1.13
C ARG A 29 -0.21 -15.96 -1.60
N LEU A 30 -0.52 -14.92 -2.33
CA LEU A 30 -1.84 -14.66 -2.91
C LEU A 30 -2.02 -15.43 -4.22
N ALA A 31 -3.27 -15.68 -4.60
CA ALA A 31 -3.59 -16.37 -5.85
C ALA A 31 -3.38 -15.52 -7.12
N GLY A 32 -3.37 -14.19 -6.99
CA GLY A 32 -3.20 -13.28 -8.11
C GLY A 32 -1.73 -13.03 -8.48
N GLU A 33 -1.50 -12.75 -9.77
CA GLU A 33 -0.17 -12.43 -10.29
C GLU A 33 0.28 -11.01 -9.91
N PRO A 34 1.60 -10.75 -9.82
CA PRO A 34 2.13 -9.43 -9.56
C PRO A 34 1.78 -8.40 -10.65
N LEU A 35 1.59 -7.15 -10.24
CA LEU A 35 1.39 -6.02 -11.15
C LEU A 35 2.72 -5.57 -11.78
N ASP A 36 3.63 -5.02 -10.98
CA ASP A 36 4.90 -4.41 -11.45
C ASP A 36 6.15 -4.92 -10.72
N HIS A 37 5.99 -5.47 -9.51
CA HIS A 37 7.11 -5.90 -8.66
C HIS A 37 7.00 -7.38 -8.33
N ASP A 38 8.08 -8.11 -8.51
CA ASP A 38 8.11 -9.56 -8.34
C ASP A 38 9.43 -10.03 -7.70
N PRO A 39 9.45 -10.50 -6.44
CA PRO A 39 8.30 -10.64 -5.54
C PRO A 39 7.88 -9.32 -4.87
N ALA A 40 6.61 -9.24 -4.48
CA ALA A 40 6.05 -8.14 -3.70
C ALA A 40 5.45 -8.64 -2.38
N VAL A 41 5.69 -7.93 -1.27
CA VAL A 41 5.21 -8.28 0.06
C VAL A 41 4.46 -7.11 0.68
N ALA A 42 3.17 -7.27 0.98
CA ALA A 42 2.40 -6.36 1.81
C ALA A 42 2.58 -6.72 3.29
N ALA A 43 3.20 -5.85 4.09
CA ALA A 43 3.51 -6.18 5.48
C ALA A 43 3.42 -5.00 6.46
N TYR A 44 3.37 -5.37 7.74
CA TYR A 44 3.62 -4.46 8.86
C TYR A 44 5.11 -4.47 9.23
N GLY A 45 5.56 -3.48 10.01
CA GLY A 45 6.90 -3.52 10.61
C GLY A 45 8.04 -3.40 9.58
N LEU A 46 7.92 -2.47 8.63
CA LEU A 46 8.88 -2.29 7.53
C LEU A 46 10.36 -2.31 7.94
N GLY A 47 10.73 -1.77 9.10
CA GLY A 47 12.13 -1.76 9.52
C GLY A 47 12.75 -3.16 9.57
N VAL A 48 12.05 -4.12 10.19
CA VAL A 48 12.52 -5.50 10.29
C VAL A 48 12.28 -6.27 8.99
N ILE A 49 11.10 -6.12 8.38
CA ILE A 49 10.74 -6.88 7.17
C ILE A 49 11.60 -6.48 5.97
N SER A 50 11.78 -5.18 5.70
CA SER A 50 12.61 -4.73 4.57
C SER A 50 14.08 -5.11 4.74
N TYR A 51 14.61 -5.08 5.96
CA TYR A 51 15.98 -5.57 6.23
C TYR A 51 16.09 -7.09 6.03
N ALA A 52 15.10 -7.86 6.50
CA ALA A 52 15.09 -9.33 6.39
C ALA A 52 15.08 -9.81 4.95
N LEU A 53 14.20 -9.23 4.13
CA LEU A 53 13.92 -9.72 2.79
C LEU A 53 14.96 -9.25 1.78
N GLY A 54 15.61 -8.11 2.04
CA GLY A 54 16.64 -7.53 1.19
C GLY A 54 16.07 -6.61 0.11
N PRO A 55 16.96 -5.97 -0.68
CA PRO A 55 16.57 -4.91 -1.62
C PRO A 55 15.84 -5.41 -2.87
N ASP A 56 15.92 -6.72 -3.17
CA ASP A 56 15.29 -7.32 -4.35
C ASP A 56 13.80 -7.63 -4.15
N VAL A 57 13.25 -7.33 -2.97
CA VAL A 57 11.85 -7.57 -2.61
C VAL A 57 11.15 -6.23 -2.42
N TYR A 58 10.10 -5.98 -3.19
CA TYR A 58 9.27 -4.79 -2.96
C TYR A 58 8.40 -5.00 -1.72
N VAL A 59 8.45 -4.08 -0.76
CA VAL A 59 7.63 -4.15 0.45
C VAL A 59 6.63 -3.01 0.47
N LEU A 60 5.33 -3.34 0.41
CA LEU A 60 4.24 -2.40 0.59
C LEU A 60 3.93 -2.25 2.08
N ASP A 61 4.13 -1.04 2.60
CA ASP A 61 3.79 -0.68 3.97
C ASP A 61 2.27 -0.64 4.20
N LEU A 62 1.80 -1.40 5.18
CA LEU A 62 0.39 -1.41 5.53
C LEU A 62 -0.01 -0.34 6.56
N LEU A 63 0.93 0.43 7.14
CA LEU A 63 0.63 1.46 8.14
C LEU A 63 1.08 2.88 7.73
N GLY A 64 1.69 3.01 6.55
CA GLY A 64 1.98 4.31 5.93
C GLY A 64 3.12 5.09 6.56
N LEU A 65 4.05 4.43 7.25
CA LEU A 65 5.31 5.05 7.66
C LEU A 65 6.23 5.34 6.46
N ALA A 66 6.36 4.41 5.52
CA ALA A 66 7.20 4.58 4.33
C ALA A 66 6.43 4.53 3.01
N ASP A 67 5.11 4.48 3.04
CA ASP A 67 4.27 4.52 1.84
C ASP A 67 3.52 5.86 1.72
N PRO A 68 3.88 6.74 0.76
CA PRO A 68 3.27 8.05 0.61
C PRO A 68 1.76 8.03 0.37
N VAL A 69 1.24 7.01 -0.33
CA VAL A 69 -0.22 6.89 -0.54
C VAL A 69 -0.92 6.60 0.78
N THR A 70 -0.44 5.63 1.56
CA THR A 70 -1.01 5.26 2.86
C THR A 70 -0.87 6.40 3.88
N SER A 71 0.28 7.08 3.90
CA SER A 71 0.53 8.19 4.82
C SER A 71 -0.39 9.40 4.57
N HIS A 72 -0.83 9.59 3.32
CA HIS A 72 -1.78 10.62 2.91
C HIS A 72 -3.26 10.21 2.98
N LEU A 73 -3.58 8.99 3.42
CA LEU A 73 -4.98 8.64 3.66
C LEU A 73 -5.60 9.59 4.70
N GLN A 74 -6.84 10.00 4.44
CA GLN A 74 -7.64 10.80 5.36
C GLN A 74 -7.94 9.98 6.61
N LEU A 75 -7.68 10.58 7.78
CA LEU A 75 -8.01 9.97 9.05
C LEU A 75 -9.49 10.19 9.34
N GLU A 76 -10.29 9.14 9.24
CA GLU A 76 -11.74 9.20 9.50
C GLU A 76 -12.05 9.11 11.00
N ARG A 77 -11.21 8.40 11.75
CA ARG A 77 -11.40 8.11 13.17
C ARG A 77 -10.06 7.97 13.87
N ARG A 78 -9.96 8.50 15.08
CA ARG A 78 -8.77 8.26 15.92
C ARG A 78 -8.73 6.82 16.39
N GLY A 79 -7.53 6.28 16.52
CA GLY A 79 -7.27 4.91 16.94
C GLY A 79 -5.97 4.82 17.74
N THR A 80 -5.32 3.67 17.65
CA THR A 80 -4.01 3.45 18.26
C THR A 80 -2.98 4.36 17.61
N ILE A 81 -2.29 5.17 18.42
CA ILE A 81 -1.22 6.06 17.97
C ILE A 81 -0.22 5.29 17.09
N ALA A 82 0.21 5.91 15.99
CA ALA A 82 1.06 5.34 14.95
C ALA A 82 0.44 4.19 14.10
N HIS A 83 -0.79 3.78 14.38
CA HIS A 83 -1.49 2.69 13.68
C HIS A 83 -2.90 3.09 13.23
N GLU A 84 -3.13 4.39 13.09
CA GLU A 84 -4.45 4.95 12.76
C GLU A 84 -4.75 4.93 11.26
N LYS A 85 -3.76 4.62 10.42
CA LYS A 85 -3.90 4.58 8.95
C LYS A 85 -3.55 3.22 8.35
N PRO A 86 -4.21 2.12 8.76
CA PRO A 86 -4.00 0.87 8.07
C PRO A 86 -4.52 0.97 6.63
N LEU A 87 -3.70 0.58 5.66
CA LEU A 87 -4.07 0.56 4.25
C LEU A 87 -5.29 -0.37 4.06
N PRO A 88 -6.41 0.12 3.48
CA PRO A 88 -7.54 -0.74 3.23
C PRO A 88 -7.24 -1.82 2.19
N THR A 89 -7.76 -3.03 2.42
CA THR A 89 -7.59 -4.20 1.57
C THR A 89 -7.75 -3.97 0.05
N PRO A 90 -8.78 -3.25 -0.45
CA PRO A 90 -8.89 -3.02 -1.89
C PRO A 90 -7.71 -2.23 -2.49
N TRP A 91 -7.04 -1.37 -1.72
CA TRP A 91 -5.83 -0.68 -2.18
C TRP A 91 -4.62 -1.61 -2.28
N ILE A 92 -4.52 -2.61 -1.39
CA ILE A 92 -3.47 -3.63 -1.45
C ILE A 92 -3.58 -4.39 -2.78
N ALA A 93 -4.77 -4.93 -3.06
CA ALA A 93 -5.04 -5.64 -4.31
C ALA A 93 -4.85 -4.73 -5.54
N ALA A 94 -5.34 -3.48 -5.49
CA ALA A 94 -5.21 -2.54 -6.59
C ALA A 94 -3.75 -2.20 -6.95
N ARG A 95 -2.85 -2.22 -5.97
CA ARG A 95 -1.44 -1.83 -6.13
C ARG A 95 -0.48 -2.98 -6.37
N LEU A 96 -0.85 -4.19 -5.93
CA LEU A 96 0.05 -5.35 -6.02
C LEU A 96 -0.38 -6.36 -7.08
N LEU A 97 -1.68 -6.51 -7.33
CA LEU A 97 -2.19 -7.58 -8.18
C LEU A 97 -2.48 -7.07 -9.61
N ALA A 98 -2.11 -7.88 -10.60
CA ALA A 98 -2.45 -7.68 -12.00
C ALA A 98 -3.97 -7.52 -12.21
N PRO A 99 -4.42 -6.71 -13.20
CA PRO A 99 -5.83 -6.37 -13.39
C PRO A 99 -6.74 -7.57 -13.61
N ASP A 100 -6.26 -8.56 -14.37
CA ASP A 100 -7.02 -9.72 -14.83
C ASP A 100 -6.89 -10.94 -13.89
N GLY A 101 -6.12 -10.81 -12.81
CA GLY A 101 -5.92 -11.87 -11.81
C GLY A 101 -7.06 -11.98 -10.81
N PRO A 102 -7.21 -13.14 -10.15
CA PRO A 102 -8.19 -13.31 -9.08
C PRO A 102 -7.88 -12.40 -7.89
N VAL A 103 -8.93 -11.81 -7.31
CA VAL A 103 -8.87 -11.15 -5.99
C VAL A 103 -9.73 -11.94 -5.02
N VAL A 104 -9.08 -12.70 -4.13
CA VAL A 104 -9.78 -13.52 -3.13
C VAL A 104 -9.81 -12.75 -1.81
N GLU A 105 -10.95 -12.17 -1.46
CA GLU A 105 -11.11 -11.34 -0.25
C GLU A 105 -10.65 -12.04 1.04
N ALA A 106 -10.91 -13.35 1.16
CA ALA A 106 -10.50 -14.16 2.30
C ALA A 106 -8.98 -14.26 2.50
N GLU A 107 -8.17 -14.03 1.45
CA GLU A 107 -6.70 -14.04 1.53
C GLU A 107 -6.13 -12.73 2.09
N LEU A 108 -6.89 -11.64 2.02
CA LEU A 108 -6.50 -10.30 2.44
C LEU A 108 -7.20 -9.86 3.73
N GLY A 109 -7.62 -10.84 4.54
CA GLY A 109 -8.22 -10.59 5.85
C GLY A 109 -7.21 -9.91 6.79
N ARG A 110 -7.64 -8.87 7.50
CA ARG A 110 -6.78 -8.11 8.41
C ARG A 110 -6.59 -8.89 9.72
N PRO A 111 -5.39 -9.41 10.05
CA PRO A 111 -5.18 -10.02 11.35
C PRO A 111 -5.25 -8.94 12.45
N PRO A 112 -5.63 -9.27 13.69
CA PRO A 112 -5.78 -8.32 14.78
C PRO A 112 -4.43 -7.89 15.38
N VAL A 113 -3.45 -7.61 14.52
CA VAL A 113 -2.11 -7.15 14.91
C VAL A 113 -2.10 -5.64 15.07
N PHE A 114 -1.33 -5.16 16.05
CA PHE A 114 -1.15 -3.73 16.35
C PHE A 114 -2.44 -2.93 16.64
N TYR A 115 -3.56 -3.63 16.92
CA TYR A 115 -4.86 -3.04 17.22
C TYR A 115 -5.35 -2.04 16.16
N ALA A 116 -4.86 -2.18 14.92
CA ALA A 116 -5.20 -1.29 13.82
C ALA A 116 -6.67 -1.46 13.44
N GLN A 117 -7.37 -0.34 13.33
CA GLN A 117 -8.81 -0.31 13.09
C GLN A 117 -9.11 -0.02 11.62
N PRO A 118 -10.17 -0.60 11.02
CA PRO A 118 -10.56 -0.26 9.65
C PRO A 118 -10.71 1.25 9.46
N LEU A 119 -10.04 1.77 8.43
CA LEU A 119 -10.10 3.18 8.04
C LEU A 119 -11.20 3.44 7.00
N ASP A 120 -11.60 2.40 6.28
CA ASP A 120 -12.57 2.38 5.20
C ASP A 120 -13.96 1.89 5.65
N ASP A 121 -14.99 2.20 4.87
CA ASP A 121 -16.38 1.74 5.07
C ASP A 121 -16.93 1.21 3.74
N PRO A 122 -16.98 -0.13 3.55
CA PRO A 122 -17.40 -0.72 2.28
C PRO A 122 -18.88 -0.45 1.95
N ARG A 123 -19.74 -0.18 2.94
CA ARG A 123 -21.21 -0.06 2.77
C ARG A 123 -21.83 -1.18 1.93
N GLY A 124 -21.34 -2.41 2.11
CA GLY A 124 -21.80 -3.59 1.38
C GLY A 124 -21.35 -3.69 -0.08
N GLN A 125 -20.46 -2.80 -0.56
CA GLN A 125 -19.86 -2.96 -1.87
C GLN A 125 -18.96 -4.20 -1.90
N ARG A 126 -19.05 -4.93 -3.01
CA ARG A 126 -18.20 -6.09 -3.28
C ARG A 126 -16.74 -5.70 -3.40
N MET A 127 -15.84 -6.61 -3.01
CA MET A 127 -14.39 -6.41 -3.09
C MET A 127 -13.94 -6.03 -4.51
N GLU A 128 -14.45 -6.69 -5.54
CA GLU A 128 -14.01 -6.47 -6.93
C GLU A 128 -14.35 -5.05 -7.40
N THR A 129 -15.53 -4.54 -7.04
CA THR A 129 -15.92 -3.14 -7.30
C THR A 129 -14.99 -2.17 -6.60
N ARG A 130 -14.65 -2.43 -5.33
CA ARG A 130 -13.76 -1.56 -4.54
C ARG A 130 -12.33 -1.55 -5.08
N VAL A 131 -11.82 -2.69 -5.55
CA VAL A 131 -10.52 -2.78 -6.24
C VAL A 131 -10.55 -2.00 -7.56
N ALA A 132 -11.63 -2.13 -8.35
CA ALA A 132 -11.78 -1.38 -9.59
C ALA A 132 -11.83 0.14 -9.36
N ASP A 133 -12.51 0.59 -8.30
CA ASP A 133 -12.52 1.99 -7.91
C ASP A 133 -11.15 2.47 -7.45
N ALA A 134 -10.42 1.68 -6.66
CA ALA A 134 -9.06 2.02 -6.22
C ALA A 134 -8.10 2.14 -7.40
N ARG A 135 -8.13 1.17 -8.32
CA ARG A 135 -7.36 1.22 -9.58
C ARG A 135 -7.72 2.44 -10.42
N SER A 136 -8.99 2.82 -10.46
CA SER A 136 -9.44 4.02 -11.16
C SER A 136 -8.94 5.30 -10.48
N ALA A 137 -9.01 5.37 -9.15
CA ALA A 137 -8.49 6.48 -8.36
C ALA A 137 -6.99 6.71 -8.61
N LEU A 138 -6.19 5.63 -8.64
CA LEU A 138 -4.74 5.68 -8.92
C LEU A 138 -4.41 6.27 -10.30
N ARG A 139 -5.34 6.21 -11.25
CA ARG A 139 -5.18 6.78 -12.61
C ARG A 139 -5.73 8.19 -12.76
N CYS A 140 -6.50 8.70 -11.80
CA CYS A 140 -7.00 10.07 -11.85
C CYS A 140 -5.81 11.06 -11.77
N ALA A 141 -5.85 12.15 -12.56
CA ALA A 141 -4.73 13.07 -12.71
C ALA A 141 -4.15 13.55 -11.37
N ARG A 142 -5.00 13.96 -10.42
CA ARG A 142 -4.56 14.45 -9.11
C ARG A 142 -3.71 13.44 -8.32
N LEU A 143 -4.13 12.17 -8.30
CA LEU A 143 -3.41 11.12 -7.57
C LEU A 143 -2.22 10.60 -8.36
N ARG A 144 -2.34 10.49 -9.69
CA ARG A 144 -1.23 10.16 -10.58
C ARG A 144 -0.09 11.16 -10.45
N ASP A 145 -0.38 12.46 -10.46
CA ASP A 145 0.63 13.51 -10.36
C ASP A 145 1.29 13.51 -8.97
N PHE A 146 0.53 13.24 -7.91
CA PHE A 146 1.10 13.01 -6.56
C PHE A 146 2.06 11.82 -6.54
N ILE A 147 1.69 10.69 -7.15
CA ILE A 147 2.55 9.51 -7.24
C ILE A 147 3.83 9.84 -8.02
N ALA A 148 3.69 10.49 -9.17
CA ALA A 148 4.81 10.89 -10.02
C ALA A 148 5.83 11.80 -9.28
N SER A 149 5.40 12.60 -8.31
CA SER A 149 6.29 13.48 -7.54
C SER A 149 7.38 12.74 -6.76
N TYR A 150 7.16 11.47 -6.41
CA TYR A 150 8.12 10.64 -5.66
C TYR A 150 8.60 9.38 -6.39
N THR A 151 7.96 8.99 -7.51
CA THR A 151 8.40 7.82 -8.30
C THR A 151 9.19 8.17 -9.54
N GLU A 152 9.04 9.38 -10.10
CA GLU A 152 9.77 9.74 -11.30
C GLU A 152 11.26 10.00 -11.05
N PRO A 153 12.14 9.74 -12.04
CA PRO A 153 13.57 10.00 -11.91
C PRO A 153 13.89 11.44 -11.49
N MET A 154 14.85 11.57 -10.57
CA MET A 154 15.30 12.87 -10.09
C MET A 154 16.02 13.65 -11.20
N SER A 155 15.64 14.92 -11.34
CA SER A 155 16.28 15.90 -12.23
C SER A 155 16.33 17.26 -11.54
N THR A 156 17.13 18.21 -12.03
CA THR A 156 17.18 19.57 -11.49
C THR A 156 15.82 20.27 -11.54
N ARG A 157 15.06 20.07 -12.63
CA ARG A 157 13.68 20.52 -12.75
C ARG A 157 12.79 19.89 -11.68
N ARG A 158 12.85 18.56 -11.50
CA ARG A 158 12.07 17.84 -10.48
C ARG A 158 12.40 18.28 -9.07
N VAL A 159 13.66 18.63 -8.76
CA VAL A 159 14.04 19.20 -7.46
C VAL A 159 13.28 20.49 -7.19
N LEU A 160 13.26 21.42 -8.15
CA LEU A 160 12.54 22.70 -8.02
C LEU A 160 11.02 22.49 -7.93
N GLU A 161 10.47 21.59 -8.73
CA GLU A 161 9.05 21.20 -8.66
C GLU A 161 8.69 20.61 -7.30
N ASN A 162 9.52 19.70 -6.77
CA ASN A 162 9.32 19.06 -5.46
C ASN A 162 9.28 20.07 -4.32
N PHE A 163 10.04 21.18 -4.38
CA PHE A 163 9.94 22.27 -3.40
C PHE A 163 8.55 22.92 -3.40
N GLY A 164 7.96 23.15 -4.58
CA GLY A 164 6.60 23.67 -4.70
C GLY A 164 5.54 22.63 -4.30
N ASP A 165 5.72 21.40 -4.77
CA ASP A 165 4.86 20.27 -4.49
C ASP A 165 4.79 19.93 -3.00
N ALA A 166 5.87 20.15 -2.23
CA ALA A 166 5.84 19.98 -0.78
C ALA A 166 4.74 20.83 -0.11
N PHE A 167 4.56 22.08 -0.53
CA PHE A 167 3.48 22.93 -0.02
C PHE A 167 2.11 22.49 -0.54
N ARG A 168 2.03 22.10 -1.81
CA ARG A 168 0.81 21.59 -2.45
C ARG A 168 0.30 20.33 -1.75
N TYR A 169 1.19 19.41 -1.41
CA TYR A 169 0.85 18.09 -0.89
C TYR A 169 0.81 18.02 0.64
N TYR A 170 1.31 19.02 1.37
CA TYR A 170 1.19 19.09 2.84
C TYR A 170 -0.24 18.82 3.35
N GLY A 171 -1.23 19.45 2.72
CA GLY A 171 -2.65 19.28 3.02
C GLY A 171 -3.36 18.21 2.19
N PHE A 172 -2.68 17.54 1.25
CA PHE A 172 -3.31 16.57 0.36
C PHE A 172 -3.74 15.33 1.13
N ARG A 173 -5.02 14.95 0.99
CA ARG A 173 -5.59 13.78 1.63
C ARG A 173 -6.35 12.94 0.62
N ILE A 174 -6.21 11.63 0.75
CA ILE A 174 -6.89 10.64 -0.07
C ILE A 174 -7.98 10.00 0.80
N PRO A 175 -9.27 10.08 0.40
CA PRO A 175 -10.31 9.33 1.10
C PRO A 175 -9.94 7.84 1.14
N PRO A 176 -10.00 7.17 2.30
CA PRO A 176 -9.57 5.77 2.42
C PRO A 176 -10.49 4.81 1.67
N GLU A 177 -11.77 5.16 1.53
CA GLU A 177 -12.73 4.35 0.78
C GLU A 177 -12.56 4.56 -0.74
N PRO A 178 -12.31 3.49 -1.52
CA PRO A 178 -12.03 3.60 -2.96
C PRO A 178 -13.06 4.36 -3.79
N ARG A 179 -14.37 4.16 -3.57
CA ARG A 179 -15.42 4.90 -4.30
C ARG A 179 -15.32 6.41 -4.09
N THR A 180 -15.05 6.82 -2.85
CA THR A 180 -14.94 8.23 -2.46
C THR A 180 -13.62 8.80 -2.96
N ALA A 181 -12.54 8.02 -2.91
CA ALA A 181 -11.25 8.39 -3.46
C ALA A 181 -11.34 8.62 -4.98
N ARG A 182 -11.94 7.68 -5.71
CA ARG A 182 -12.15 7.81 -7.16
C ARG A 182 -12.92 9.09 -7.47
N ALA A 183 -14.04 9.33 -6.80
CA ALA A 183 -14.82 10.56 -7.00
C ALA A 183 -13.98 11.82 -6.72
N ALA A 184 -13.29 11.87 -5.57
CA ALA A 184 -12.51 13.04 -5.17
C ALA A 184 -11.25 13.29 -6.02
N MET A 185 -10.61 12.23 -6.53
CA MET A 185 -9.37 12.35 -7.31
C MET A 185 -9.63 12.62 -8.78
N CYS A 186 -10.77 12.15 -9.32
CA CYS A 186 -11.15 12.34 -10.71
C CYS A 186 -12.03 13.59 -10.94
N ASP A 187 -12.65 14.17 -9.89
CA ASP A 187 -13.29 15.49 -10.01
C ASP A 187 -12.19 16.56 -10.18
N GLU A 188 -12.10 17.17 -11.36
CA GLU A 188 -11.13 18.22 -11.72
C GLU A 188 -11.44 19.60 -11.08
N ARG A 189 -11.89 19.64 -9.82
CA ARG A 189 -12.04 20.94 -9.14
C ARG A 189 -10.71 21.35 -8.51
N PRO A 190 -10.06 22.42 -9.03
CA PRO A 190 -8.81 22.95 -8.48
C PRO A 190 -8.99 23.46 -7.05
#